data_AF-A0A318KY24-F1
#
_entry.id   AF-A0A318KY24-F1
#
_cell.length_a   1.000
_cell.length_b   1.000
_cell.length_c   1.000
_cell.angle_alpha   90.00
_cell.angle_beta   90.00
_cell.angle_gamma   90.00
#
_symmetry.space_group_name_H-M   'P 1'
#
loop_
_entity.id
_entity.type
_entity.pdbx_description
1 polymer ?
#
loop_
_entity_poly.entity_id
_entity_poly.type
_entity_poly.pdbx_seq_one_letter_code
_entity_poly.pdbx_strand_id
1 'polypeptide(L)'
;MCPSIIHQEVRCGGARSGRGAHSKTSDYYYASNFGSWKDQRVRRTSFQAMGCPIAGALEYVGDWWTLLIMRDALDGFTRFDEFERNLGIAPTMLTRRLRTLVESGLLERRRYSQSPPRYEYVITDKGRDLSPVLIALYAWGRKHAGADAPAVVLTDRDTGEEIVPGLVDQHSGRPLSAVDLAFLAGPGADHPMRERLDPELRAERRRRATDKESE
;
A
#
# COMPACT_ATOMS: atom_id res chain seq x y z
N MET A 1 24.26 7.20 -50.86
CA MET A 1 23.65 8.34 -51.58
C MET A 1 22.85 9.16 -50.58
N CYS A 2 23.43 10.25 -50.07
CA CYS A 2 22.72 11.38 -49.47
C CYS A 2 22.05 12.22 -50.56
N PRO A 3 21.02 12.99 -50.22
CA PRO A 3 21.19 14.45 -50.05
C PRO A 3 20.51 14.94 -48.73
N SER A 4 21.15 15.74 -47.87
CA SER A 4 21.54 17.17 -47.98
C SER A 4 20.32 18.12 -48.04
N ILE A 5 19.90 18.70 -46.89
CA ILE A 5 20.12 20.10 -46.44
C ILE A 5 19.29 21.15 -47.20
N ILE A 6 18.44 21.93 -46.51
CA ILE A 6 18.44 23.43 -46.54
C ILE A 6 17.91 23.99 -45.20
N HIS A 7 18.76 24.83 -44.59
CA HIS A 7 18.51 25.80 -43.52
C HIS A 7 17.58 26.94 -43.96
N GLN A 8 16.78 27.47 -43.03
CA GLN A 8 16.49 28.91 -43.03
C GLN A 8 16.41 29.46 -41.60
N GLU A 9 17.44 30.22 -41.23
CA GLU A 9 17.36 31.26 -40.22
C GLU A 9 16.68 32.49 -40.82
N VAL A 10 15.80 33.15 -40.06
CA VAL A 10 15.54 34.59 -40.23
C VAL A 10 15.61 35.27 -38.86
N ARG A 11 16.37 36.37 -38.88
CA ARG A 11 16.88 37.20 -37.79
C ARG A 11 15.83 38.03 -37.04
N CYS A 12 16.27 38.42 -35.85
CA CYS A 12 15.77 39.45 -34.95
C CYS A 12 15.39 40.78 -35.61
N GLY A 13 14.28 41.37 -35.13
CA GLY A 13 13.94 42.78 -35.26
C GLY A 13 13.23 43.22 -33.98
N GLY A 14 13.77 44.24 -33.31
CA GLY A 14 13.43 44.57 -31.92
C GLY A 14 12.33 45.61 -31.70
N ALA A 15 12.05 45.76 -30.41
CA ALA A 15 11.86 47.02 -29.67
C ALA A 15 10.44 47.41 -29.18
N ARG A 16 10.43 47.67 -27.86
CA ARG A 16 9.66 48.64 -27.05
C ARG A 16 8.31 48.27 -26.43
N SER A 17 8.44 48.05 -25.11
CA SER A 17 7.74 48.73 -24.00
C SER A 17 6.22 48.68 -23.90
N GLY A 18 5.74 48.13 -22.77
CA GLY A 18 4.40 48.43 -22.27
C GLY A 18 3.94 47.56 -21.11
N ARG A 19 4.32 47.94 -19.89
CA ARG A 19 3.56 47.85 -18.63
C ARG A 19 2.69 46.60 -18.37
N GLY A 20 3.15 45.82 -17.39
CA GLY A 20 2.39 45.54 -16.16
C GLY A 20 1.29 44.48 -16.21
N ALA A 21 1.59 43.29 -15.69
CA ALA A 21 0.64 42.53 -14.90
C ALA A 21 1.40 41.57 -13.97
N HIS A 22 1.10 41.67 -12.69
CA HIS A 22 1.59 40.81 -11.62
C HIS A 22 1.32 39.32 -11.90
N SER A 23 2.31 38.47 -11.71
CA SER A 23 2.09 37.08 -11.25
C SER A 23 2.89 36.83 -9.98
N LYS A 24 2.32 37.31 -8.86
CA LYS A 24 2.37 36.57 -7.58
C LYS A 24 1.74 35.20 -7.92
N THR A 25 2.33 34.04 -7.67
CA THR A 25 2.61 33.46 -6.34
C THR A 25 3.34 32.12 -6.55
N SER A 26 4.58 32.02 -6.10
CA SER A 26 5.30 30.74 -5.92
C SER A 26 5.97 30.80 -4.55
N ASP A 27 5.15 30.87 -3.49
CA ASP A 27 5.66 31.06 -2.11
C ASP A 27 4.69 30.53 -1.03
N TYR A 28 3.77 29.62 -1.38
CA TYR A 28 2.79 29.14 -0.41
C TYR A 28 3.03 27.67 -0.03
N TYR A 29 3.33 27.49 1.26
CA TYR A 29 3.18 26.28 2.10
C TYR A 29 4.36 25.32 2.28
N TYR A 30 5.48 25.84 2.80
CA TYR A 30 6.33 25.10 3.74
C TYR A 30 6.76 26.00 4.90
N ALA A 31 5.85 26.29 5.83
CA ALA A 31 6.17 26.58 7.23
C ALA A 31 4.88 26.73 8.06
N SER A 32 4.93 26.18 9.27
CA SER A 32 4.14 26.58 10.44
C SER A 32 2.61 26.60 10.30
N ASN A 33 1.99 25.42 10.50
CA ASN A 33 0.71 25.32 11.21
C ASN A 33 0.55 23.92 11.82
N PHE A 34 1.40 23.62 12.81
CA PHE A 34 1.11 22.63 13.85
C PHE A 34 0.28 23.34 14.95
N GLY A 35 -0.95 23.74 14.61
CA GLY A 35 -1.89 24.34 15.55
C GLY A 35 -2.99 23.34 15.91
N SER A 36 -3.03 22.92 17.17
CA SER A 36 -4.18 22.36 17.91
C SER A 36 -5.34 21.79 17.06
N TRP A 37 -5.19 20.56 16.58
CA TRP A 37 -6.23 19.84 15.85
C TRP A 37 -7.18 19.16 16.83
N LYS A 38 -8.27 19.85 17.20
CA LYS A 38 -9.41 19.19 17.84
C LYS A 38 -10.07 18.26 16.82
N ASP A 39 -9.76 16.98 16.98
CA ASP A 39 -10.69 15.85 16.94
C ASP A 39 -11.85 15.93 15.93
N GLN A 40 -11.60 15.47 14.70
CA GLN A 40 -12.62 14.75 13.94
C GLN A 40 -12.28 13.26 13.95
N ARG A 41 -12.60 12.59 15.05
CA ARG A 41 -12.69 11.12 15.14
C ARG A 41 -13.71 10.62 14.13
N VAL A 42 -13.24 10.25 12.94
CA VAL A 42 -13.84 9.11 12.23
C VAL A 42 -13.64 7.93 13.17
N ARG A 43 -14.70 7.50 13.85
CA ARG A 43 -14.66 6.36 14.78
C ARG A 43 -14.35 5.12 13.95
N ARG A 44 -13.06 4.78 13.82
CA ARG A 44 -12.65 3.49 13.27
C ARG A 44 -13.20 2.42 14.21
N THR A 45 -13.94 1.47 13.67
CA THR A 45 -14.21 0.21 14.36
C THR A 45 -12.86 -0.43 14.65
N SER A 46 -12.45 -0.45 15.92
CA SER A 46 -11.24 -1.14 16.33
C SER A 46 -11.53 -2.64 16.38
N PHE A 47 -10.65 -3.39 15.75
CA PHE A 47 -10.64 -4.82 15.62
C PHE A 47 -9.56 -5.47 16.51
N GLN A 48 -8.72 -4.68 17.19
CA GLN A 48 -7.68 -5.14 18.14
C GLN A 48 -8.26 -6.03 19.25
N ALA A 49 -9.44 -5.65 19.75
CA ALA A 49 -10.13 -6.39 20.81
C ALA A 49 -10.68 -7.76 20.34
N MET A 50 -10.67 -8.06 19.03
CA MET A 50 -11.27 -9.29 18.50
C MET A 50 -10.31 -10.48 18.48
N GLY A 51 -9.04 -10.34 18.92
CA GLY A 51 -8.10 -11.47 19.05
C GLY A 51 -7.80 -12.26 17.76
N CYS A 52 -8.19 -11.75 16.60
CA CYS A 52 -8.04 -12.41 15.30
C CYS A 52 -6.85 -11.81 14.55
N PRO A 53 -5.82 -12.60 14.19
CA PRO A 53 -4.65 -12.09 13.46
C PRO A 53 -5.01 -11.41 12.13
N ILE A 54 -6.02 -11.93 11.42
CA ILE A 54 -6.52 -11.33 10.17
C ILE A 54 -7.21 -9.99 10.46
N ALA A 55 -8.01 -9.90 11.51
CA ALA A 55 -8.71 -8.66 11.84
C ALA A 55 -7.73 -7.58 12.34
N GLY A 56 -6.71 -7.98 13.10
CA GLY A 56 -5.59 -7.13 13.46
C GLY A 56 -4.81 -6.65 12.23
N ALA A 57 -4.54 -7.53 11.27
CA ALA A 57 -3.95 -7.14 10.00
C ALA A 57 -4.85 -6.11 9.28
N LEU A 58 -6.15 -6.35 9.16
CA LEU A 58 -7.10 -5.47 8.47
C LEU A 58 -7.19 -4.05 9.04
N GLU A 59 -6.77 -3.79 10.28
CA GLU A 59 -6.62 -2.41 10.78
C GLU A 59 -5.54 -1.64 10.03
N TYR A 60 -4.49 -2.33 9.61
CA TYR A 60 -3.38 -1.77 8.85
C TYR A 60 -3.64 -1.89 7.35
N VAL A 61 -4.11 -3.06 6.89
CA VAL A 61 -4.24 -3.40 5.46
C VAL A 61 -5.60 -3.09 4.84
N GLY A 62 -6.63 -2.80 5.65
CA GLY A 62 -8.02 -2.64 5.18
C GLY A 62 -8.31 -1.35 4.38
N ASP A 63 -7.28 -0.56 4.10
CA ASP A 63 -7.34 0.56 3.19
C ASP A 63 -6.35 0.32 2.05
N TRP A 64 -6.86 0.28 0.82
CA TRP A 64 -6.11 -0.01 -0.40
C TRP A 64 -4.87 0.88 -0.58
N TRP A 65 -4.91 2.12 -0.12
CA TRP A 65 -3.73 2.99 -0.15
C TRP A 65 -2.59 2.52 0.73
N THR A 66 -2.88 1.86 1.85
CA THR A 66 -1.81 1.34 2.72
C THR A 66 -0.98 0.31 1.97
N LEU A 67 -1.61 -0.62 1.25
CA LEU A 67 -0.88 -1.60 0.45
C LEU A 67 -0.09 -0.95 -0.69
N LEU A 68 -0.67 0.03 -1.38
CA LEU A 68 0.01 0.72 -2.47
C LEU A 68 1.21 1.55 -1.98
N ILE A 69 1.07 2.26 -0.85
CA ILE A 69 2.18 3.00 -0.24
C ILE A 69 3.27 2.03 0.24
N MET A 70 2.89 0.89 0.84
CA MET A 70 3.87 -0.11 1.30
C MET A 70 4.59 -0.79 0.12
N ARG A 71 3.91 -1.05 -1.00
CA ARG A 71 4.53 -1.50 -2.25
C ARG A 71 5.60 -0.51 -2.70
N ASP A 72 5.24 0.76 -2.82
CA ASP A 72 6.18 1.79 -3.26
C ASP A 72 7.35 1.94 -2.26
N ALA A 73 7.10 1.86 -0.96
CA ALA A 73 8.15 1.92 0.06
C ALA A 73 9.13 0.72 -0.02
N LEU A 74 8.64 -0.47 -0.38
CA LEU A 74 9.47 -1.65 -0.65
C LEU A 74 10.31 -1.48 -1.92
N ASP A 75 9.79 -0.77 -2.92
CA ASP A 75 10.51 -0.41 -4.15
C ASP A 75 11.53 0.74 -3.93
N GLY A 76 11.58 1.31 -2.72
CA GLY A 76 12.56 2.31 -2.32
C GLY A 76 12.10 3.76 -2.44
N PHE A 77 10.82 4.00 -2.73
CA PHE A 77 10.26 5.35 -2.64
C PHE A 77 10.23 5.81 -1.18
N THR A 78 10.66 7.04 -0.92
CA THR A 78 10.79 7.56 0.45
C THR A 78 10.24 8.97 0.61
N ARG A 79 10.10 9.73 -0.47
CA ARG A 79 9.67 11.13 -0.42
C ARG A 79 8.16 11.26 -0.65
N PHE A 80 7.56 12.25 0.00
CA PHE A 80 6.12 12.51 -0.12
C PHE A 80 5.67 12.71 -1.57
N ASP A 81 6.43 13.52 -2.30
CA ASP A 81 6.13 13.89 -3.68
C ASP A 81 6.33 12.73 -4.66
N GLU A 82 7.19 11.76 -4.33
CA GLU A 82 7.29 10.50 -5.06
C GLU A 82 6.02 9.66 -4.91
N PHE A 83 5.57 9.43 -3.67
CA PHE A 83 4.34 8.70 -3.41
C PHE A 83 3.12 9.38 -4.05
N GLU A 84 3.03 10.72 -3.94
CA GLU A 84 1.92 11.48 -4.52
C GLU A 84 1.86 11.30 -6.04
N ARG A 85 2.99 11.48 -6.73
CA ARG A 85 3.07 11.34 -8.19
C ARG A 85 2.82 9.91 -8.66
N ASN A 86 3.40 8.92 -7.98
CA ASN A 86 3.30 7.52 -8.41
C ASN A 86 1.89 6.95 -8.19
N LEU A 87 1.23 7.35 -7.11
CA LEU A 87 -0.08 6.82 -6.73
C LEU A 87 -1.26 7.65 -7.24
N GLY A 88 -1.03 8.90 -7.67
CA GLY A 88 -2.11 9.83 -8.06
C GLY A 88 -3.07 10.15 -6.91
N ILE A 89 -2.58 10.03 -5.67
CA ILE A 89 -3.37 10.17 -4.44
C ILE A 89 -3.44 11.65 -4.02
N ALA A 90 -4.61 12.10 -3.55
CA ALA A 90 -4.75 13.46 -3.03
C ALA A 90 -3.82 13.71 -1.81
N PRO A 91 -3.11 14.85 -1.73
CA PRO A 91 -2.12 15.13 -0.67
C PRO A 91 -2.66 14.97 0.76
N THR A 92 -3.90 15.40 0.99
CA THR A 92 -4.58 15.28 2.29
C THR A 92 -4.77 13.82 2.70
N MET A 93 -5.11 12.96 1.74
CA MET A 93 -5.26 11.52 1.99
C MET A 93 -3.90 10.88 2.25
N LEU A 94 -2.90 11.18 1.41
CA LEU A 94 -1.54 10.66 1.55
C LEU A 94 -0.96 11.00 2.92
N THR A 95 -1.09 12.26 3.35
CA THR A 95 -0.67 12.72 4.67
C THR A 95 -1.29 11.88 5.79
N ARG A 96 -2.61 11.62 5.72
CA ARG A 96 -3.31 10.81 6.72
C ARG A 96 -2.81 9.36 6.75
N ARG A 97 -2.53 8.78 5.58
CA ARG A 97 -2.05 7.39 5.46
C ARG A 97 -0.62 7.23 5.93
N LEU A 98 0.30 8.09 5.49
CA LEU A 98 1.68 8.11 5.97
C LEU A 98 1.75 8.30 7.47
N ARG A 99 0.91 9.18 8.06
CA ARG A 99 0.82 9.31 9.51
C ARG A 99 0.43 7.99 10.19
N THR A 100 -0.60 7.32 9.69
CA THR A 100 -1.06 6.04 10.25
C THR A 100 0.02 4.95 10.15
N LEU A 101 0.74 4.91 9.03
CA LEU A 101 1.85 3.98 8.81
C LEU A 101 3.02 4.23 9.75
N VAL A 102 3.29 5.51 10.06
CA VAL A 102 4.32 5.88 11.05
C VAL A 102 3.87 5.55 12.47
N GLU A 103 2.63 5.89 12.84
CA GLU A 103 2.07 5.59 14.16
C GLU A 103 1.99 4.08 14.44
N SER A 104 1.78 3.27 13.39
CA SER A 104 1.78 1.80 13.50
C SER A 104 3.18 1.17 13.47
N GLY A 105 4.23 1.96 13.23
CA GLY A 105 5.62 1.52 13.15
C GLY A 105 5.96 0.75 11.88
N LEU A 106 5.15 0.85 10.83
CA LEU A 106 5.45 0.27 9.50
C LEU A 106 6.40 1.16 8.70
N LEU A 107 6.36 2.47 8.94
CA LEU A 107 7.30 3.46 8.41
C LEU A 107 7.91 4.27 9.55
N GLU A 108 9.11 4.81 9.35
CA GLU A 108 9.76 5.79 10.21
C GLU A 108 9.85 7.12 9.46
N ARG A 109 9.44 8.21 10.09
CA ARG A 109 9.63 9.56 9.51
C ARG A 109 10.99 10.12 9.93
N ARG A 110 11.96 10.14 9.01
CA ARG A 110 13.29 10.71 9.23
C ARG A 110 13.44 12.09 8.62
N ARG A 111 14.21 12.95 9.28
CA ARG A 111 14.64 14.23 8.72
C ARG A 111 15.98 14.02 8.04
N TYR A 112 16.07 14.29 6.74
CA TYR A 112 17.31 14.12 5.97
C TYR A 112 17.99 15.46 5.62
N SER A 113 17.30 16.59 5.76
CA SER A 113 17.87 17.93 5.55
C SER A 113 17.53 18.84 6.72
N GLN A 114 18.50 19.62 7.18
CA GLN A 114 18.32 20.60 8.26
C GLN A 114 17.83 21.96 7.74
N SER A 115 18.27 22.39 6.55
CA SER A 115 17.91 23.69 5.95
C SER A 115 17.83 23.61 4.42
N PRO A 116 16.61 23.63 3.81
CA PRO A 116 15.31 23.61 4.47
C PRO A 116 15.03 22.24 5.13
N PRO A 117 14.22 22.18 6.21
CA PRO A 117 13.81 20.93 6.81
C PRO A 117 13.08 20.04 5.81
N ARG A 118 13.64 18.86 5.51
CA ARG A 118 12.99 17.86 4.64
C ARG A 118 12.89 16.52 5.33
N TYR A 119 11.81 15.81 5.04
CA TYR A 119 11.52 14.51 5.65
C TYR A 119 11.36 13.44 4.58
N GLU A 120 11.70 12.23 4.97
CA GLU A 120 11.51 10.99 4.24
C GLU A 120 10.77 10.01 5.13
N TYR A 121 10.12 9.03 4.49
CA TYR A 121 9.39 7.94 5.12
C TYR A 121 10.12 6.65 4.77
N VAL A 122 10.82 6.10 5.74
CA VAL A 122 11.68 4.92 5.54
C VAL A 122 10.95 3.69 6.05
N ILE A 123 10.95 2.62 5.28
CA ILE A 123 10.34 1.36 5.71
C ILE A 123 11.10 0.74 6.89
N THR A 124 10.37 0.28 7.91
CA THR A 124 10.92 -0.42 9.07
C THR A 124 10.98 -1.93 8.81
N ASP A 125 11.62 -2.69 9.71
CA ASP A 125 11.60 -4.16 9.63
C ASP A 125 10.17 -4.71 9.70
N LYS A 126 9.35 -4.18 10.61
CA LYS A 126 7.91 -4.48 10.69
C LYS A 126 7.17 -4.16 9.38
N GLY A 127 7.57 -3.09 8.69
CA GLY A 127 7.05 -2.75 7.37
C GLY A 127 7.46 -3.75 6.29
N ARG A 128 8.72 -4.22 6.32
CA ARG A 128 9.25 -5.24 5.40
C ARG A 128 8.56 -6.59 5.57
N ASP A 129 8.20 -6.95 6.79
CA ASP A 129 7.44 -8.16 7.12
C ASP A 129 6.04 -8.20 6.48
N LEU A 130 5.56 -7.08 5.90
CA LEU A 130 4.31 -7.03 5.15
C LEU A 130 4.46 -7.55 3.70
N SER A 131 5.68 -7.71 3.20
CA SER A 131 5.95 -8.16 1.82
C SER A 131 5.21 -9.47 1.44
N PRO A 132 5.14 -10.52 2.28
CA PRO A 132 4.40 -11.74 1.95
C PRO A 132 2.91 -11.50 1.69
N VAL A 133 2.29 -10.50 2.33
CA VAL A 133 0.88 -10.13 2.10
C VAL A 133 0.71 -9.52 0.72
N LEU A 134 1.63 -8.65 0.31
CA LEU A 134 1.64 -8.05 -1.03
C LEU A 134 1.86 -9.10 -2.11
N ILE A 135 2.76 -10.06 -1.87
CA ILE A 135 3.03 -11.17 -2.79
C ILE A 135 1.81 -12.08 -2.94
N ALA A 136 1.13 -12.41 -1.83
CA ALA A 136 -0.09 -13.21 -1.88
C ALA A 136 -1.22 -12.48 -2.65
N LEU A 137 -1.36 -11.17 -2.44
CA LEU A 137 -2.32 -10.35 -3.20
C LEU A 137 -1.95 -10.27 -4.69
N TYR A 138 -0.67 -10.13 -5.01
CA TYR A 138 -0.17 -10.20 -6.38
C TYR A 138 -0.54 -11.52 -7.04
N ALA A 139 -0.31 -12.66 -6.37
CA ALA A 139 -0.63 -13.98 -6.88
C ALA A 139 -2.13 -14.13 -7.19
N TRP A 140 -2.98 -13.67 -6.27
CA TRP A 140 -4.42 -13.66 -6.45
C TRP A 140 -4.83 -12.74 -7.62
N GLY A 141 -4.29 -11.52 -7.66
CA GLY A 141 -4.58 -10.56 -8.72
C GLY A 141 -4.15 -11.09 -10.09
N ARG A 142 -2.97 -11.68 -10.21
CA ARG A 142 -2.49 -12.30 -11.45
C ARG A 142 -3.44 -13.38 -11.98
N LYS A 143 -4.04 -14.18 -11.09
CA LYS A 143 -4.96 -15.24 -11.48
C LYS A 143 -6.33 -14.72 -11.94
N HIS A 144 -6.78 -13.58 -11.41
CA HIS A 144 -8.18 -13.16 -11.53
C HIS A 144 -8.40 -11.80 -12.22
N ALA A 145 -7.39 -10.94 -12.34
CA ALA A 145 -7.53 -9.57 -12.83
C ALA A 145 -7.49 -9.43 -14.37
N GLY A 146 -7.50 -10.54 -15.12
CA GLY A 146 -7.98 -10.57 -16.51
C GLY A 146 -7.11 -9.89 -17.57
N ALA A 147 -5.79 -9.83 -17.40
CA ALA A 147 -4.89 -9.34 -18.46
C ALA A 147 -4.26 -10.51 -19.23
N ASP A 148 -4.35 -10.49 -20.56
CA ASP A 148 -3.69 -11.48 -21.44
C ASP A 148 -2.16 -11.48 -21.30
N ALA A 149 -1.59 -10.34 -20.87
CA ALA A 149 -0.19 -10.21 -20.50
C ALA A 149 -0.05 -9.38 -19.20
N PRO A 150 0.73 -9.84 -18.21
CA PRO A 150 0.91 -9.12 -16.95
C PRO A 150 1.80 -7.88 -17.13
N ALA A 151 1.34 -6.73 -16.64
CA ALA A 151 2.15 -5.51 -16.60
C ALA A 151 3.30 -5.56 -15.58
N VAL A 152 3.22 -6.50 -14.62
CA VAL A 152 4.22 -6.71 -13.56
C VAL A 152 4.44 -8.20 -13.36
N VAL A 153 5.70 -8.62 -13.40
CA VAL A 153 6.14 -9.98 -13.07
C VAL A 153 6.96 -9.94 -11.79
N LEU A 154 6.76 -10.93 -10.91
CA LEU A 154 7.62 -11.14 -9.76
C LEU A 154 8.83 -11.93 -10.24
N THR A 155 10.04 -11.45 -9.99
CA THR A 155 11.28 -12.12 -10.40
C THR A 155 12.24 -12.24 -9.24
N ASP A 156 13.10 -13.25 -9.30
CA ASP A 156 14.33 -13.28 -8.52
C ASP A 156 15.26 -12.20 -9.09
N ARG A 157 15.79 -11.35 -8.22
CA ARG A 157 16.64 -10.23 -8.62
C ARG A 157 18.01 -10.69 -9.11
N ASP A 158 18.50 -11.82 -8.60
CA ASP A 158 19.85 -12.31 -8.89
C ASP A 158 19.88 -13.12 -10.18
N THR A 159 18.85 -13.92 -10.43
CA THR A 159 18.75 -14.78 -11.63
C THR A 159 17.93 -14.15 -12.76
N GLY A 160 17.02 -13.22 -12.43
CA GLY A 160 16.04 -12.67 -13.37
C GLY A 160 14.88 -13.62 -13.68
N GLU A 161 14.85 -14.81 -13.09
CA GLU A 161 13.81 -15.80 -13.34
C GLU A 161 12.48 -15.38 -12.71
N GLU A 162 11.40 -15.67 -13.40
CA GLU A 162 10.06 -15.38 -12.93
C GLU A 162 9.66 -16.32 -11.78
N ILE A 163 9.15 -15.72 -10.69
CA ILE A 163 8.67 -16.43 -9.51
C ILE A 163 7.15 -16.56 -9.60
N VAL A 164 6.67 -17.81 -9.47
CA VAL A 164 5.26 -18.11 -9.20
C VAL A 164 5.11 -18.32 -7.69
N PRO A 165 4.63 -17.31 -6.94
CA PRO A 165 4.54 -17.41 -5.50
C PRO A 165 3.48 -18.41 -5.05
N GLY A 166 3.79 -19.16 -4.00
CA GLY A 166 2.88 -20.10 -3.34
C GLY A 166 3.12 -20.11 -1.83
N LEU A 167 2.09 -20.50 -1.08
CA LEU A 167 2.22 -20.71 0.36
C LEU A 167 2.53 -22.17 0.65
N VAL A 168 3.54 -22.40 1.49
CA VAL A 168 3.94 -23.72 1.97
C VAL A 168 3.89 -23.75 3.49
N ASP A 169 3.57 -24.90 4.06
CA ASP A 169 3.83 -25.13 5.49
C ASP A 169 5.34 -25.27 5.69
N GLN A 170 5.91 -24.42 6.53
CA GLN A 170 7.35 -24.42 6.81
C GLN A 170 7.83 -25.68 7.54
N HIS A 171 6.94 -26.41 8.22
CA HIS A 171 7.32 -27.63 8.94
C HIS A 171 7.37 -28.84 8.01
N SER A 172 6.33 -29.05 7.22
CA SER A 172 6.23 -30.21 6.32
C SER A 172 6.74 -29.97 4.90
N GLY A 173 6.93 -28.72 4.50
CA GLY A 173 7.24 -28.33 3.12
C GLY A 173 6.07 -28.47 2.15
N ARG A 174 4.89 -28.90 2.62
CA ARG A 174 3.73 -29.14 1.75
C ARG A 174 3.10 -27.82 1.28
N PRO A 175 2.70 -27.70 0.00
CA PRO A 175 1.89 -26.59 -0.45
C PRO A 175 0.57 -26.53 0.31
N LEU A 176 0.20 -25.33 0.79
CA LEU A 176 -1.07 -25.13 1.50
C LEU A 176 -2.28 -25.33 0.58
N SER A 177 -2.10 -25.24 -0.74
CA SER A 177 -3.13 -25.58 -1.74
C SER A 177 -3.47 -27.08 -1.80
N ALA A 178 -2.61 -27.94 -1.26
CA ALA A 178 -2.79 -29.40 -1.24
C ALA A 178 -3.34 -29.91 0.11
N VAL A 179 -3.84 -29.00 0.96
CA VAL A 179 -4.33 -29.31 2.31
C VAL A 179 -5.68 -28.62 2.52
N ASP A 180 -6.61 -29.31 3.17
CA ASP A 180 -7.84 -28.69 3.65
C ASP A 180 -7.54 -27.89 4.93
N LEU A 181 -7.53 -26.55 4.81
CA LEU A 181 -7.12 -25.65 5.88
C LEU A 181 -8.30 -25.28 6.78
N ALA A 182 -8.09 -25.32 8.09
CA ALA A 182 -9.03 -24.81 9.07
C ALA A 182 -8.32 -23.97 10.14
N PHE A 183 -8.88 -22.79 10.43
CA PHE A 183 -8.45 -21.98 11.58
C PHE A 183 -9.06 -22.55 12.87
N LEU A 184 -8.25 -23.05 13.80
CA LEU A 184 -8.72 -23.52 15.10
C LEU A 184 -8.43 -22.49 16.19
N ALA A 185 -9.19 -22.54 17.28
CA ALA A 185 -8.94 -21.68 18.43
C ALA A 185 -7.63 -22.09 19.12
N GLY A 186 -6.67 -21.17 19.15
CA GLY A 186 -5.41 -21.38 19.87
C GLY A 186 -5.57 -21.23 21.40
N PRO A 187 -4.50 -21.51 22.16
CA PRO A 187 -4.52 -21.44 23.63
C PRO A 187 -4.99 -20.08 24.19
N GLY A 188 -4.65 -18.98 23.51
CA GLY A 188 -5.01 -17.62 23.89
C GLY A 188 -6.38 -17.12 23.40
N ALA A 189 -7.18 -17.95 22.74
CA ALA A 189 -8.49 -17.52 22.25
C ALA A 189 -9.46 -17.26 23.41
N ASP A 190 -10.14 -16.11 23.37
CA ASP A 190 -11.23 -15.80 24.30
C ASP A 190 -12.50 -16.59 23.95
N HIS A 191 -13.54 -16.48 24.80
CA HIS A 191 -14.79 -17.22 24.57
C HIS A 191 -15.43 -16.87 23.22
N PRO A 192 -15.61 -15.59 22.83
CA PRO A 192 -16.16 -15.27 21.52
C PRO A 192 -15.36 -15.87 20.36
N MET A 193 -14.03 -15.85 20.43
CA MET A 193 -13.19 -16.45 19.39
C MET A 193 -13.31 -17.98 19.37
N ARG A 194 -13.36 -18.65 20.52
CA ARG A 194 -13.55 -20.11 20.61
C ARG A 194 -14.87 -20.53 19.99
N GLU A 195 -15.96 -19.85 20.34
CA GLU A 195 -17.29 -20.11 19.76
C GLU A 195 -17.34 -19.83 18.25
N ARG A 196 -16.63 -18.80 17.77
CA ARG A 196 -16.53 -18.51 16.34
C ARG A 196 -15.80 -19.62 15.57
N LEU A 197 -14.76 -20.18 16.18
CA LEU A 197 -13.86 -21.17 15.57
C LEU A 197 -14.26 -22.63 15.85
N ASP A 198 -15.30 -22.86 16.66
CA ASP A 198 -15.80 -24.18 17.02
C ASP A 198 -16.14 -25.03 15.77
N PRO A 199 -15.56 -26.25 15.63
CA PRO A 199 -15.77 -27.08 14.45
C PRO A 199 -17.22 -27.53 14.23
N GLU A 200 -17.95 -27.85 15.30
CA GLU A 200 -19.33 -28.35 15.22
C GLU A 200 -20.27 -27.21 14.80
N LEU A 201 -20.16 -26.05 15.45
CA LEU A 201 -20.94 -24.86 15.09
C LEU A 201 -20.62 -24.40 13.67
N ARG A 202 -19.38 -24.55 13.20
CA ARG A 202 -19.00 -24.24 11.80
C ARG A 202 -19.57 -25.23 10.81
N ALA A 203 -19.57 -26.52 11.13
CA ALA A 203 -20.20 -27.54 10.29
C ALA A 203 -21.71 -27.29 10.19
N GLU A 204 -22.33 -26.90 11.29
CA GLU A 204 -23.75 -26.54 11.33
C GLU A 204 -24.07 -25.29 10.49
N ARG A 205 -23.26 -24.22 10.61
CA ARG A 205 -23.38 -23.02 9.77
C ARG A 205 -23.25 -23.35 8.27
N ARG A 206 -22.34 -24.26 7.90
CA ARG A 206 -22.18 -24.72 6.50
C ARG A 206 -23.40 -25.49 6.00
N ARG A 207 -23.96 -26.41 6.80
CA ARG A 207 -25.20 -27.15 6.45
C ARG A 207 -26.39 -26.20 6.26
N ARG A 208 -26.58 -25.24 7.17
CA ARG A 208 -27.66 -24.24 7.04
C ARG A 208 -27.55 -23.38 5.78
N ALA A 209 -26.33 -23.13 5.28
CA ALA A 209 -26.13 -22.39 4.04
C ALA A 209 -26.52 -23.21 2.82
N THR A 210 -26.20 -24.51 2.79
CA THR A 210 -26.53 -25.40 1.66
C THR A 210 -28.02 -25.73 1.58
N ASP A 211 -28.71 -25.85 2.72
CA ASP A 211 -30.14 -26.13 2.78
C ASP A 211 -30.98 -24.93 2.29
N LYS A 212 -30.43 -23.71 2.35
CA LYS A 212 -31.11 -22.47 1.93
C LYS A 212 -30.94 -22.18 0.43
N GLU A 213 -29.99 -22.80 -0.24
CA GLU A 213 -29.79 -22.67 -1.71
C GLU A 213 -30.61 -23.69 -2.51
N SER A 214 -31.25 -24.65 -1.83
CA SER A 214 -32.03 -25.74 -2.43
C SER A 214 -33.56 -25.54 -2.35
N GLU A 215 -34.01 -24.38 -1.84
CA GLU A 215 -35.40 -23.93 -1.75
C GLU A 215 -35.63 -22.71 -2.65
#